data_AF-A0A2T0WE64-F1
#
_entry.id   AF-A0A2T0WE64-F1
#
_cell.length_a   1.000
_cell.length_b   1.000
_cell.length_c   1.000
_cell.angle_alpha   90.00
_cell.angle_beta   90.00
_cell.angle_gamma   90.00
#
_symmetry.space_group_name_H-M   'P 1'
#
loop_
_entity.id
_entity.type
_entity.pdbx_description
1 polymer ?
#
loop_
_entity_poly.entity_id
_entity_poly.type
_entity_poly.pdbx_seq_one_letter_code
_entity_poly.pdbx_strand_id
1 'polypeptide(L)'
;MPPVEGWHFSFLLLENGLNSNPYNRYRICLSIQKILFMKRVFLVFLFTALFFVDSIAQDRLNDYKRAKTLIGYGNYDEAMDILKPYMERSQYGMLSNYANYHYAHAAYQSQQYGLASATLQSIADQKSWDKSEDAKYLLALSYFQEGKNKEALETINMITNSSLKREAENASFEFLRDAPLDFLLGNAKKYNENAGYRLALKSQLDRKTILSSNERTVHSELSKASDFADGLQGEKNGDVLEIALLLPFNYSGGSGVRNLSSGNFVFELYQGILLGVEELEKSGIKVNMKTFDTARDEEKIKSILVDPFMRQADVIIGPVYPEEVEIVMNFAENSKIPFINPLSNVDDKLQGLEFAYLFRPSVNAMADGVVDFARKNINGKKIALAYSSSTRDEQLAKQVQETATKFSFEIVKSEKVTGRSLIDFFREIDLTNTSGSQADLVVLLADDPNIASSALGFLESQNVSVPILVMDTWLYFSFANYEMLQSENFYFIGNNALRLGGDKVTSFREKYFNEYTAYPTFNSHLGYELTQWLGSVVNSAEGYDFRTNLDKKGFWEGNISYGLDFKNSSSNRYVPVLKLENGKLEIK
;
A
#
# COMPACT_ATOMS: atom_id res chain seq x y z
N MET A 1 -12.04 8.93 48.39
CA MET A 1 -13.00 9.74 49.17
C MET A 1 -12.97 11.16 48.62
N PRO A 2 -14.09 11.74 48.14
CA PRO A 2 -14.19 13.16 47.80
C PRO A 2 -14.73 13.99 48.99
N PRO A 3 -14.39 15.29 49.12
CA PRO A 3 -15.01 16.22 50.06
C PRO A 3 -16.18 17.02 49.45
N VAL A 4 -17.02 17.58 50.34
CA VAL A 4 -18.38 18.09 50.13
C VAL A 4 -18.62 19.33 51.04
N GLU A 5 -19.42 20.34 50.73
CA GLU A 5 -20.32 20.54 49.57
C GLU A 5 -19.75 21.53 48.52
N GLY A 6 -20.20 22.78 48.21
CA GLY A 6 -21.31 23.61 48.70
C GLY A 6 -21.75 24.66 47.69
N TRP A 7 -23.05 24.73 47.39
CA TRP A 7 -23.62 25.58 46.35
C TRP A 7 -23.94 27.01 46.83
N HIS A 8 -23.20 28.01 46.38
CA HIS A 8 -23.59 29.42 46.50
C HIS A 8 -24.61 29.83 45.43
N PHE A 9 -25.88 29.45 45.60
CA PHE A 9 -27.01 30.10 44.92
C PHE A 9 -28.24 30.12 45.83
N SER A 10 -28.26 31.06 46.76
CA SER A 10 -29.42 31.38 47.62
C SER A 10 -29.37 32.84 48.09
N PHE A 11 -29.40 33.76 47.12
CA PHE A 11 -29.74 35.17 47.36
C PHE A 11 -30.46 35.72 46.12
N LEU A 12 -31.28 36.76 46.34
CA LEU A 12 -32.22 37.35 45.38
C LEU A 12 -33.39 36.45 44.97
N LEU A 13 -34.39 36.38 45.86
CA LEU A 13 -35.71 36.94 45.57
C LEU A 13 -36.53 37.12 46.86
N LEU A 14 -37.24 38.25 46.94
CA LEU A 14 -38.30 38.56 47.92
C LEU A 14 -37.85 38.85 49.36
N GLU A 15 -37.05 39.92 49.49
CA GLU A 15 -37.52 41.00 50.36
C GLU A 15 -38.86 41.51 49.82
N ASN A 16 -39.94 41.24 50.55
CA ASN A 16 -41.07 42.15 50.75
C ASN A 16 -41.97 41.54 51.82
N GLY A 17 -42.21 42.29 52.89
CA GLY A 17 -42.82 41.73 54.10
C GLY A 17 -44.30 41.39 53.90
N LEU A 18 -44.71 40.25 54.46
CA LEU A 18 -45.98 40.14 55.18
C LEU A 18 -45.91 38.93 56.15
N ASN A 19 -46.45 39.14 57.34
CA ASN A 19 -46.45 38.19 58.45
C ASN A 19 -47.42 37.01 58.16
N SER A 20 -46.98 35.75 58.24
CA SER A 20 -47.83 34.64 58.73
C SER A 20 -47.14 33.27 58.88
N ASN A 21 -47.21 32.76 60.12
CA ASN A 21 -47.35 31.34 60.52
C ASN A 21 -46.21 30.33 60.17
N PRO A 22 -45.49 29.78 61.18
CA PRO A 22 -44.48 28.73 60.96
C PRO A 22 -45.03 27.41 60.37
N TYR A 23 -46.33 27.11 60.50
CA TYR A 23 -46.94 25.95 59.81
C TYR A 23 -46.84 26.02 58.28
N ASN A 24 -46.87 27.22 57.69
CA ASN A 24 -46.73 27.37 56.24
C ASN A 24 -45.30 27.06 55.77
N ARG A 25 -44.27 27.43 56.54
CA ARG A 25 -42.87 27.10 56.21
C ARG A 25 -42.65 25.58 56.19
N TYR A 26 -43.20 24.84 57.14
CA TYR A 26 -43.14 23.38 57.15
C TYR A 26 -43.86 22.74 55.95
N ARG A 27 -45.06 23.22 55.61
CA ARG A 27 -45.79 22.73 54.42
C ARG A 27 -45.03 22.99 53.11
N ILE A 28 -44.44 24.17 52.95
CA ILE A 28 -43.64 24.53 51.77
C ILE A 28 -42.36 23.67 51.70
N CYS A 29 -41.69 23.43 52.82
CA CYS A 29 -40.50 22.56 52.85
C CYS A 29 -40.82 21.10 52.49
N LEU A 30 -41.94 20.56 52.99
CA LEU A 30 -42.42 19.21 52.67
C LEU A 30 -42.87 19.06 51.21
N SER A 31 -43.49 20.07 50.61
CA SER A 31 -43.85 20.04 49.18
C SER A 31 -42.62 20.20 48.28
N ILE A 32 -41.66 21.05 48.64
CA ILE A 32 -40.37 21.16 47.93
C ILE A 32 -39.60 19.83 47.99
N GLN A 33 -39.52 19.16 49.15
CA GLN A 33 -38.91 17.83 49.25
C GLN A 33 -39.61 16.78 48.38
N LYS A 34 -40.95 16.76 48.35
CA LYS A 34 -41.71 15.85 47.45
C LYS A 34 -41.45 16.15 45.97
N ILE A 35 -41.41 17.42 45.58
CA ILE A 35 -41.11 17.83 44.20
C ILE A 35 -39.67 17.47 43.82
N LEU A 36 -38.69 17.65 44.71
CA LEU A 36 -37.30 17.23 44.49
C LEU A 36 -37.16 15.71 44.40
N PHE A 37 -37.89 14.95 45.23
CA PHE A 37 -37.91 13.49 45.15
C PHE A 37 -38.54 13.00 43.84
N MET A 38 -39.71 13.53 43.46
CA MET A 38 -40.35 13.21 42.17
C MET A 38 -39.49 13.62 40.97
N LYS A 39 -38.81 14.76 41.02
CA LYS A 39 -37.84 15.15 39.97
C LYS A 39 -36.65 14.21 39.90
N ARG A 40 -36.13 13.71 41.03
CA ARG A 40 -35.04 12.70 41.05
C ARG A 40 -35.52 11.36 40.49
N VAL A 41 -36.71 10.88 40.87
CA VAL A 41 -37.28 9.64 40.33
C VAL A 41 -37.56 9.78 38.82
N PHE A 42 -38.09 10.91 38.36
CA PHE A 42 -38.31 11.19 36.94
C PHE A 42 -36.99 11.30 36.16
N LEU A 43 -35.96 11.97 36.71
CA LEU A 43 -34.63 12.03 36.11
C LEU A 43 -33.99 10.64 36.02
N VAL A 44 -34.10 9.80 37.05
CA VAL A 44 -33.62 8.41 36.99
C VAL A 44 -34.37 7.61 35.93
N PHE A 45 -35.69 7.73 35.84
CA PHE A 45 -36.48 7.08 34.78
C PHE A 45 -36.14 7.58 33.37
N LEU A 46 -35.85 8.88 33.22
CA LEU A 46 -35.42 9.47 31.95
C LEU A 46 -34.01 8.98 31.57
N PHE A 47 -33.10 8.89 32.55
CA PHE A 47 -31.74 8.39 32.34
C PHE A 47 -31.74 6.91 31.97
N THR A 48 -32.53 6.06 32.65
CA THR A 48 -32.66 4.65 32.28
C THR A 48 -33.34 4.48 30.93
N ALA A 49 -34.36 5.28 30.61
CA ALA A 49 -34.98 5.26 29.28
C ALA A 49 -33.99 5.63 28.16
N LEU A 50 -33.10 6.60 28.37
CA LEU A 50 -32.05 6.96 27.40
C LEU A 50 -31.05 5.81 27.20
N PHE A 51 -30.56 5.18 28.28
CA PHE A 51 -29.64 4.03 28.18
C PHE A 51 -30.23 2.81 27.45
N PHE A 52 -31.54 2.58 27.52
CA PHE A 52 -32.19 1.50 26.76
C PHE A 52 -32.39 1.84 25.27
N VAL A 53 -32.43 3.11 24.88
CA VAL A 53 -32.57 3.52 23.47
C VAL A 53 -31.23 3.40 22.72
N ASP A 54 -30.12 3.81 23.33
CA ASP A 54 -28.78 3.73 22.70
C ASP A 54 -28.35 2.28 22.43
N SER A 55 -28.62 1.37 23.36
CA SER A 55 -28.30 -0.07 23.22
C SER A 55 -28.99 -0.73 22.03
N ILE A 56 -30.26 -0.36 21.75
CA ILE A 56 -31.06 -0.94 20.66
C ILE A 56 -30.70 -0.32 19.29
N ALA A 57 -30.14 0.90 19.27
CA ALA A 57 -29.69 1.56 18.05
C ALA A 57 -28.30 1.09 17.58
N GLN A 58 -27.38 0.82 18.52
CA GLN A 58 -26.04 0.33 18.19
C GLN A 58 -26.07 -1.09 17.61
N ASP A 59 -26.92 -1.98 18.13
CA ASP A 59 -26.93 -3.38 17.72
C ASP A 59 -27.43 -3.57 16.27
N ARG A 60 -28.47 -2.82 15.86
CA ARG A 60 -29.04 -2.87 14.49
C ARG A 60 -28.10 -2.41 13.37
N LEU A 61 -26.99 -1.74 13.69
CA LEU A 61 -26.00 -1.33 12.67
C LEU A 61 -24.79 -2.26 12.61
N ASN A 62 -24.65 -3.21 13.55
CA ASN A 62 -23.57 -4.19 13.53
C ASN A 62 -23.73 -5.18 12.37
N ASP A 63 -24.94 -5.66 12.13
CA ASP A 63 -25.25 -6.56 11.01
C ASP A 63 -25.08 -5.89 9.65
N TYR A 64 -25.55 -4.64 9.49
CA TYR A 64 -25.31 -3.87 8.27
C TYR A 64 -23.80 -3.67 8.00
N LYS A 65 -23.00 -3.38 9.03
CA LYS A 65 -21.53 -3.32 8.92
C LYS A 65 -20.94 -4.68 8.55
N ARG A 66 -21.37 -5.76 9.21
CA ARG A 66 -20.95 -7.14 8.92
C ARG A 66 -21.23 -7.50 7.47
N ALA A 67 -22.40 -7.19 6.92
CA ALA A 67 -22.72 -7.45 5.53
C ALA A 67 -21.79 -6.72 4.56
N LYS A 68 -21.46 -5.44 4.83
CA LYS A 68 -20.45 -4.72 4.05
C LYS A 68 -19.08 -5.40 4.10
N THR A 69 -18.68 -5.91 5.25
CA THR A 69 -17.43 -6.67 5.40
C THR A 69 -17.49 -8.00 4.63
N LEU A 70 -18.60 -8.73 4.69
CA LEU A 70 -18.81 -9.99 3.96
C LEU A 70 -18.75 -9.81 2.45
N ILE A 71 -19.27 -8.71 1.90
CA ILE A 71 -19.09 -8.34 0.48
C ILE A 71 -17.60 -8.21 0.15
N GLY A 72 -16.81 -7.54 1.01
CA GLY A 72 -15.37 -7.44 0.84
C GLY A 72 -14.61 -8.78 0.94
N TYR A 73 -15.24 -9.82 1.50
CA TYR A 73 -14.68 -11.18 1.62
C TYR A 73 -15.20 -12.18 0.58
N GLY A 74 -16.05 -11.75 -0.36
CA GLY A 74 -16.66 -12.67 -1.34
C GLY A 74 -17.86 -13.46 -0.83
N ASN A 75 -18.29 -13.26 0.43
CA ASN A 75 -19.43 -13.94 1.04
C ASN A 75 -20.75 -13.24 0.68
N TYR A 76 -21.01 -13.12 -0.62
CA TYR A 76 -22.08 -12.29 -1.17
C TYR A 76 -23.48 -12.74 -0.76
N ASP A 77 -23.75 -14.05 -0.75
CA ASP A 77 -25.09 -14.58 -0.43
C ASP A 77 -25.45 -14.35 1.06
N GLU A 78 -24.49 -14.56 1.98
CA GLU A 78 -24.65 -14.24 3.40
C GLU A 78 -24.84 -12.72 3.60
N ALA A 79 -24.07 -11.89 2.88
CA ALA A 79 -24.24 -10.45 2.93
C ALA A 79 -25.62 -10.00 2.42
N MET A 80 -26.12 -10.60 1.33
CA MET A 80 -27.46 -10.35 0.80
C MET A 80 -28.54 -10.72 1.82
N ASP A 81 -28.46 -11.89 2.45
CA ASP A 81 -29.40 -12.31 3.48
C ASP A 81 -29.44 -11.35 4.67
N ILE A 82 -28.28 -10.88 5.14
CA ILE A 82 -28.19 -9.90 6.23
C ILE A 82 -28.72 -8.52 5.81
N LEU A 83 -28.59 -8.13 4.53
CA LEU A 83 -29.04 -6.82 4.04
C LEU A 83 -30.56 -6.73 3.79
N LYS A 84 -31.25 -7.84 3.51
CA LYS A 84 -32.69 -7.87 3.20
C LYS A 84 -33.56 -7.04 4.15
N PRO A 85 -33.44 -7.12 5.49
CA PRO A 85 -34.28 -6.33 6.41
C PRO A 85 -34.04 -4.82 6.26
N TYR A 86 -32.80 -4.41 5.97
CA TYR A 86 -32.40 -3.00 5.89
C TYR A 86 -32.84 -2.30 4.59
N MET A 87 -33.24 -3.07 3.57
CA MET A 87 -33.72 -2.54 2.28
C MET A 87 -35.10 -1.86 2.37
N GLU A 88 -35.83 -2.05 3.47
CA GLU A 88 -37.15 -1.46 3.70
C GLU A 88 -37.09 0.04 4.04
N ARG A 89 -37.41 0.89 3.06
CA ARG A 89 -37.47 2.36 3.22
C ARG A 89 -38.45 2.79 4.31
N SER A 90 -39.52 2.02 4.51
CA SER A 90 -40.53 2.23 5.55
C SER A 90 -39.95 2.14 6.98
N GLN A 91 -38.89 1.36 7.17
CA GLN A 91 -38.26 1.10 8.46
C GLN A 91 -36.94 1.86 8.65
N TYR A 92 -36.16 2.05 7.58
CA TYR A 92 -34.77 2.55 7.64
C TYR A 92 -34.53 3.89 6.92
N GLY A 93 -35.55 4.48 6.28
CA GLY A 93 -35.43 5.79 5.64
C GLY A 93 -34.33 5.84 4.58
N MET A 94 -33.40 6.80 4.66
CA MET A 94 -32.30 6.92 3.69
C MET A 94 -31.26 5.80 3.80
N LEU A 95 -31.12 5.14 4.96
CA LEU A 95 -30.21 3.99 5.12
C LEU A 95 -30.59 2.86 4.16
N SER A 96 -31.88 2.71 3.82
CA SER A 96 -32.34 1.67 2.92
C SER A 96 -31.75 1.81 1.52
N ASN A 97 -31.46 3.02 1.03
CA ASN A 97 -30.81 3.20 -0.26
C ASN A 97 -29.41 2.58 -0.29
N TYR A 98 -28.61 2.79 0.76
CA TYR A 98 -27.29 2.18 0.88
C TYR A 98 -27.36 0.67 1.09
N ALA A 99 -28.38 0.16 1.79
CA ALA A 99 -28.63 -1.27 1.91
C ALA A 99 -28.97 -1.92 0.56
N ASN A 100 -29.88 -1.32 -0.21
CA ASN A 100 -30.21 -1.75 -1.58
C ASN A 100 -28.98 -1.70 -2.50
N TYR A 101 -28.14 -0.66 -2.39
CA TYR A 101 -26.89 -0.55 -3.16
C TYR A 101 -25.90 -1.67 -2.83
N HIS A 102 -25.63 -1.92 -1.54
CA HIS A 102 -24.72 -2.98 -1.14
C HIS A 102 -25.29 -4.38 -1.47
N TYR A 103 -26.61 -4.57 -1.36
CA TYR A 103 -27.28 -5.79 -1.79
C TYR A 103 -27.12 -6.02 -3.30
N ALA A 104 -27.33 -4.99 -4.11
CA ALA A 104 -27.14 -5.07 -5.56
C ALA A 104 -25.67 -5.28 -5.96
N HIS A 105 -24.71 -4.70 -5.23
CA HIS A 105 -23.29 -4.96 -5.44
C HIS A 105 -22.95 -6.43 -5.14
N ALA A 106 -23.45 -6.98 -4.02
CA ALA A 106 -23.30 -8.40 -3.71
C ALA A 106 -23.94 -9.29 -4.80
N ALA A 107 -25.16 -8.96 -5.24
CA ALA A 107 -25.84 -9.68 -6.33
C ALA A 107 -25.04 -9.64 -7.65
N TYR A 108 -24.48 -8.48 -8.01
CA TYR A 108 -23.64 -8.32 -9.20
C TYR A 108 -22.39 -9.21 -9.12
N GLN A 109 -21.71 -9.24 -7.98
CA GLN A 109 -20.52 -10.09 -7.79
C GLN A 109 -20.86 -11.59 -7.74
N SER A 110 -22.04 -11.97 -7.23
CA SER A 110 -22.62 -13.33 -7.36
C SER A 110 -23.13 -13.66 -8.78
N GLN A 111 -22.87 -12.82 -9.79
CA GLN A 111 -23.35 -12.96 -11.17
C GLN A 111 -24.89 -12.93 -11.32
N GLN A 112 -25.62 -12.49 -10.30
CA GLN A 112 -27.08 -12.35 -10.28
C GLN A 112 -27.49 -10.98 -10.88
N TYR A 113 -27.05 -10.70 -12.11
CA TYR A 113 -27.12 -9.36 -12.71
C TYR A 113 -28.55 -8.79 -12.82
N GLY A 114 -29.54 -9.63 -13.12
CA GLY A 114 -30.95 -9.21 -13.14
C GLY A 114 -31.52 -8.84 -11.76
N LEU A 115 -31.00 -9.43 -10.68
CA LEU A 115 -31.36 -9.06 -9.30
C LEU A 115 -30.67 -7.74 -8.91
N ALA A 116 -29.42 -7.55 -9.32
CA ALA A 116 -28.70 -6.30 -9.14
C ALA A 116 -29.40 -5.14 -9.85
N SER A 117 -29.71 -5.29 -11.15
CA SER A 117 -30.36 -4.23 -11.95
C SER A 117 -31.76 -3.90 -11.45
N ALA A 118 -32.59 -4.90 -11.11
CA ALA A 118 -33.91 -4.68 -10.53
C ALA A 118 -33.86 -3.93 -9.19
N THR A 119 -32.86 -4.22 -8.35
CA THR A 119 -32.66 -3.55 -7.06
C THR A 119 -32.23 -2.09 -7.27
N LEU A 120 -31.26 -1.85 -8.18
CA LEU A 120 -30.68 -0.52 -8.44
C LEU A 120 -31.66 0.45 -9.09
N GLN A 121 -32.59 -0.02 -9.94
CA GLN A 121 -33.66 0.81 -10.53
C GLN A 121 -34.45 1.59 -9.47
N SER A 122 -34.65 1.03 -8.27
CA SER A 122 -35.40 1.68 -7.18
C SER A 122 -34.65 2.85 -6.49
N ILE A 123 -33.34 2.98 -6.72
CA ILE A 123 -32.47 3.95 -6.03
C ILE A 123 -31.65 4.87 -6.95
N ALA A 124 -31.40 4.46 -8.21
CA ALA A 124 -30.54 5.21 -9.15
C ALA A 124 -31.05 6.63 -9.49
N ASP A 125 -32.37 6.84 -9.51
CA ASP A 125 -32.97 8.16 -9.82
C ASP A 125 -33.07 9.11 -8.62
N GLN A 126 -32.64 8.69 -7.42
CA GLN A 126 -32.78 9.48 -6.20
C GLN A 126 -31.75 10.61 -6.09
N LYS A 127 -31.94 11.70 -6.83
CA LYS A 127 -31.03 12.87 -6.92
C LYS A 127 -30.57 13.48 -5.59
N SER A 128 -31.32 13.29 -4.50
CA SER A 128 -30.97 13.78 -3.15
C SER A 128 -30.09 12.81 -2.35
N TRP A 129 -29.64 11.71 -2.95
CA TRP A 129 -28.80 10.69 -2.34
C TRP A 129 -27.43 10.71 -3.02
N ASP A 130 -26.38 10.83 -2.20
CA ASP A 130 -24.98 11.03 -2.58
C ASP A 130 -24.44 9.91 -3.48
N LYS A 131 -24.92 8.67 -3.28
CA LYS A 131 -24.55 7.47 -4.05
C LYS A 131 -25.49 7.14 -5.21
N SER A 132 -26.36 8.07 -5.63
CA SER A 132 -27.26 7.86 -6.77
C SER A 132 -26.53 7.69 -8.10
N GLU A 133 -25.41 8.38 -8.34
CA GLU A 133 -24.63 8.18 -9.58
C GLU A 133 -23.80 6.90 -9.54
N ASP A 134 -23.21 6.50 -8.40
CA ASP A 134 -22.61 5.17 -8.23
C ASP A 134 -23.62 4.05 -8.53
N ALA A 135 -24.87 4.21 -8.09
CA ALA A 135 -25.95 3.27 -8.38
C ALA A 135 -26.32 3.22 -9.87
N LYS A 136 -26.30 4.35 -10.59
CA LYS A 136 -26.44 4.37 -12.06
C LYS A 136 -25.28 3.64 -12.75
N TYR A 137 -24.04 3.84 -12.30
CA TYR A 137 -22.88 3.15 -12.87
C TYR A 137 -23.00 1.63 -12.71
N LEU A 138 -23.26 1.16 -11.48
CA LEU A 138 -23.47 -0.28 -11.22
C LEU A 138 -24.70 -0.85 -11.95
N LEU A 139 -25.75 -0.05 -12.16
CA LEU A 139 -26.92 -0.42 -12.96
C LEU A 139 -26.54 -0.60 -14.43
N ALA A 140 -25.72 0.30 -15.00
CA ALA A 140 -25.23 0.18 -16.36
C ALA A 140 -24.33 -1.06 -16.54
N LEU A 141 -23.43 -1.34 -15.60
CA LEU A 141 -22.64 -2.58 -15.58
C LEU A 141 -23.55 -3.82 -15.55
N SER A 142 -24.57 -3.82 -14.69
CA SER A 142 -25.54 -4.91 -14.59
C SER A 142 -26.29 -5.11 -15.92
N TYR A 143 -26.73 -4.03 -16.57
CA TYR A 143 -27.38 -4.09 -17.87
C TYR A 143 -26.45 -4.61 -18.98
N PHE A 144 -25.17 -4.24 -19.02
CA PHE A 144 -24.23 -4.82 -19.98
C PHE A 144 -24.07 -6.33 -19.80
N GLN A 145 -23.95 -6.81 -18.55
CA GLN A 145 -23.89 -8.25 -18.25
C GLN A 145 -25.18 -9.00 -18.63
N GLU A 146 -26.34 -8.34 -18.56
CA GLU A 146 -27.62 -8.85 -19.08
C GLU A 146 -27.77 -8.77 -20.62
N GLY A 147 -26.77 -8.22 -21.34
CA GLY A 147 -26.85 -7.95 -22.78
C GLY A 147 -27.76 -6.77 -23.17
N LYS A 148 -28.26 -6.02 -22.20
CA LYS A 148 -29.14 -4.84 -22.33
C LYS A 148 -28.32 -3.59 -22.68
N ASN A 149 -27.61 -3.66 -23.80
CA ASN A 149 -26.62 -2.67 -24.21
C ASN A 149 -27.19 -1.25 -24.41
N LYS A 150 -28.49 -1.11 -24.75
CA LYS A 150 -29.10 0.21 -24.94
C LYS A 150 -29.40 0.86 -23.59
N GLU A 151 -29.96 0.08 -22.68
CA GLU A 151 -30.33 0.47 -21.32
C GLU A 151 -29.08 0.84 -20.51
N ALA A 152 -27.98 0.10 -20.70
CA ALA A 152 -26.67 0.45 -20.16
C ALA A 152 -26.21 1.84 -20.66
N LEU A 153 -26.12 2.04 -21.97
CA LEU A 153 -25.67 3.32 -22.56
C LEU A 153 -26.59 4.50 -22.22
N GLU A 154 -27.90 4.29 -22.14
CA GLU A 154 -28.86 5.29 -21.68
C GLU A 154 -28.64 5.68 -20.22
N THR A 155 -28.37 4.71 -19.34
CA THR A 155 -28.07 4.94 -17.92
C THR A 155 -26.76 5.73 -17.76
N ILE A 156 -25.74 5.43 -18.57
CA ILE A 156 -24.44 6.12 -18.56
C ILE A 156 -24.58 7.59 -18.97
N ASN A 157 -25.43 7.88 -19.96
CA ASN A 157 -25.73 9.26 -20.36
C ASN A 157 -26.39 10.10 -19.24
N MET A 158 -26.91 9.47 -18.18
CA MET A 158 -27.49 10.15 -17.01
C MET A 158 -26.48 10.41 -15.88
N ILE A 159 -25.21 10.03 -16.05
CA ILE A 159 -24.13 10.30 -15.09
C ILE A 159 -23.50 11.66 -15.44
N THR A 160 -23.39 12.54 -14.43
CA THR A 160 -22.94 13.93 -14.60
C THR A 160 -21.59 14.21 -13.94
N ASN A 161 -21.21 13.47 -12.89
CA ASN A 161 -19.84 13.46 -12.37
C ASN A 161 -18.85 13.04 -13.46
N SER A 162 -17.86 13.89 -13.76
CA SER A 162 -16.92 13.70 -14.87
C SER A 162 -16.03 12.45 -14.73
N SER A 163 -15.56 12.14 -13.52
CA SER A 163 -14.74 10.95 -13.26
C SER A 163 -15.55 9.68 -13.46
N LEU A 164 -16.71 9.59 -12.79
CA LEU A 164 -17.58 8.41 -12.86
C LEU A 164 -18.17 8.23 -14.27
N LYS A 165 -18.45 9.33 -14.98
CA LYS A 165 -18.86 9.28 -16.40
C LYS A 165 -17.76 8.69 -17.27
N ARG A 166 -16.48 9.05 -17.05
CA ARG A 166 -15.34 8.46 -17.77
C ARG A 166 -15.18 6.97 -17.48
N GLU A 167 -15.34 6.54 -16.22
CA GLU A 167 -15.36 5.11 -15.85
C GLU A 167 -16.49 4.35 -16.54
N ALA A 168 -17.68 4.96 -16.60
CA ALA A 168 -18.85 4.40 -17.28
C ALA A 168 -18.68 4.32 -18.81
N GLU A 169 -18.12 5.37 -19.44
CA GLU A 169 -17.77 5.35 -20.86
C GLU A 169 -16.67 4.31 -21.14
N ASN A 170 -15.69 4.12 -20.25
CA ASN A 170 -14.71 3.03 -20.37
C ASN A 170 -15.37 1.64 -20.34
N ALA A 171 -16.32 1.40 -19.44
CA ALA A 171 -17.10 0.16 -19.45
C ALA A 171 -17.87 -0.02 -20.78
N SER A 172 -18.33 1.08 -21.39
CA SER A 172 -18.95 1.04 -22.72
C SER A 172 -18.00 0.53 -23.81
N PHE A 173 -16.69 0.77 -23.69
CA PHE A 173 -15.71 0.15 -24.59
C PHE A 173 -15.58 -1.35 -24.31
N GLU A 174 -15.30 -1.74 -23.07
CA GLU A 174 -15.04 -3.15 -22.71
C GLU A 174 -16.18 -4.09 -23.10
N PHE A 175 -17.43 -3.71 -22.82
CA PHE A 175 -18.60 -4.53 -23.16
C PHE A 175 -19.03 -4.47 -24.62
N LEU A 176 -18.61 -3.45 -25.39
CA LEU A 176 -19.07 -3.26 -26.78
C LEU A 176 -18.00 -3.47 -27.84
N ARG A 177 -16.71 -3.59 -27.49
CA ARG A 177 -15.61 -3.78 -28.46
C ARG A 177 -15.76 -5.02 -29.34
N ASP A 178 -16.54 -6.00 -28.88
CA ASP A 178 -16.87 -7.25 -29.58
C ASP A 178 -18.38 -7.37 -29.89
N ALA A 179 -19.16 -6.30 -29.72
CA ALA A 179 -20.58 -6.27 -30.07
C ALA A 179 -20.81 -6.24 -31.60
N PRO A 180 -21.98 -6.71 -32.09
CA PRO A 180 -22.27 -6.74 -33.53
C PRO A 180 -22.15 -5.37 -34.19
N LEU A 181 -21.39 -5.28 -35.28
CA LEU A 181 -21.15 -4.02 -35.99
C LEU A 181 -22.44 -3.32 -36.45
N ASP A 182 -23.48 -4.07 -36.84
CA ASP A 182 -24.78 -3.50 -37.21
C ASP A 182 -25.48 -2.78 -36.03
N PHE A 183 -25.29 -3.27 -34.80
CA PHE A 183 -25.76 -2.58 -33.60
C PHE A 183 -24.98 -1.28 -33.37
N LEU A 184 -23.67 -1.31 -33.57
CA LEU A 184 -22.80 -0.15 -33.38
C LEU A 184 -23.04 0.94 -34.44
N LEU A 185 -23.22 0.56 -35.70
CA LEU A 185 -23.59 1.50 -36.77
C LEU A 185 -25.01 2.03 -36.57
N GLY A 186 -25.97 1.16 -36.23
CA GLY A 186 -27.38 1.53 -36.06
C GLY A 186 -27.66 2.50 -34.92
N ASN A 187 -26.79 2.60 -33.91
CA ASN A 187 -26.94 3.53 -32.81
C ASN A 187 -25.83 4.61 -32.74
N ALA A 188 -24.90 4.67 -33.72
CA ALA A 188 -23.77 5.60 -33.74
C ALA A 188 -24.16 7.06 -33.50
N LYS A 189 -25.19 7.55 -34.20
CA LYS A 189 -25.69 8.93 -34.04
C LYS A 189 -26.21 9.24 -32.63
N LYS A 190 -26.72 8.24 -31.90
CA LYS A 190 -27.32 8.41 -30.57
C LYS A 190 -26.27 8.42 -29.46
N TYR A 191 -25.23 7.59 -29.60
CA TYR A 191 -24.17 7.42 -28.60
C TYR A 191 -22.83 8.04 -29.03
N ASN A 192 -22.84 8.95 -30.01
CA ASN A 192 -21.65 9.63 -30.50
C ASN A 192 -20.86 10.34 -29.39
N GLU A 193 -21.53 10.85 -28.34
CA GLU A 193 -20.84 11.56 -27.25
C GLU A 193 -20.12 10.64 -26.25
N ASN A 194 -20.45 9.34 -26.24
CA ASN A 194 -19.82 8.35 -25.36
C ASN A 194 -18.49 7.90 -26.00
N ALA A 195 -17.36 8.19 -25.33
CA ALA A 195 -16.04 7.92 -25.87
C ALA A 195 -15.81 6.41 -26.12
N GLY A 196 -16.08 5.56 -25.13
CA GLY A 196 -15.85 4.12 -25.27
C GLY A 196 -16.73 3.45 -26.32
N TYR A 197 -17.95 3.94 -26.52
CA TYR A 197 -18.81 3.52 -27.63
C TYR A 197 -18.18 3.81 -29.00
N ARG A 198 -17.67 5.04 -29.21
CA ARG A 198 -16.97 5.43 -30.45
C ARG A 198 -15.75 4.53 -30.69
N LEU A 199 -15.00 4.21 -29.63
CA LEU A 199 -13.80 3.38 -29.69
C LEU A 199 -14.12 1.90 -29.99
N ALA A 200 -15.22 1.37 -29.45
CA ALA A 200 -15.71 0.03 -29.78
C ALA A 200 -16.10 -0.07 -31.26
N LEU A 201 -16.85 0.92 -31.76
CA LEU A 201 -17.20 1.02 -33.18
C LEU A 201 -15.97 1.18 -34.07
N LYS A 202 -14.99 2.02 -33.70
CA LYS A 202 -13.73 2.16 -34.43
C LYS A 202 -12.95 0.84 -34.47
N SER A 203 -12.81 0.14 -33.33
CA SER A 203 -12.14 -1.15 -33.24
C SER A 203 -12.75 -2.19 -34.17
N GLN A 204 -14.08 -2.30 -34.22
CA GLN A 204 -14.79 -3.21 -35.13
C GLN A 204 -14.59 -2.84 -36.62
N LEU A 205 -14.53 -1.55 -36.94
CA LEU A 205 -14.25 -1.08 -38.30
C LEU A 205 -12.78 -1.33 -38.71
N ASP A 206 -11.82 -1.08 -37.83
CA ASP A 206 -10.38 -1.31 -38.06
C ASP A 206 -10.06 -2.80 -38.32
N ARG A 207 -10.82 -3.73 -37.73
CA ARG A 207 -10.69 -5.17 -37.95
C ARG A 207 -11.14 -5.64 -39.35
N LYS A 208 -11.85 -4.80 -40.13
CA LYS A 208 -12.34 -5.18 -41.46
C LYS A 208 -11.35 -4.82 -42.56
N THR A 209 -10.98 -5.81 -43.36
CA THR A 209 -10.13 -5.62 -44.56
C THR A 209 -10.81 -4.83 -45.69
N ILE A 210 -12.15 -4.81 -45.74
CA ILE A 210 -12.93 -4.06 -46.72
C ILE A 210 -14.10 -3.36 -46.01
N LEU A 211 -14.16 -2.03 -46.13
CA LEU A 211 -15.26 -1.19 -45.65
C LEU A 211 -16.18 -0.78 -46.81
N SER A 212 -17.49 -0.87 -46.58
CA SER A 212 -18.53 -0.27 -47.43
C SER A 212 -18.45 1.27 -47.42
N SER A 213 -19.15 1.93 -48.34
CA SER A 213 -19.16 3.40 -48.42
C SER A 213 -19.66 4.08 -47.14
N ASN A 214 -20.65 3.50 -46.45
CA ASN A 214 -21.17 4.03 -45.18
C ASN A 214 -20.14 3.86 -44.05
N GLU A 215 -19.62 2.64 -43.91
CA GLU A 215 -18.60 2.31 -42.90
C GLU A 215 -17.33 3.15 -43.05
N ARG A 216 -16.90 3.44 -44.29
CA ARG A 216 -15.75 4.29 -44.57
C ARG A 216 -15.97 5.75 -44.17
N THR A 217 -17.19 6.26 -44.32
CA THR A 217 -17.55 7.62 -43.88
C THR A 217 -17.46 7.70 -42.36
N VAL A 218 -18.13 6.78 -41.65
CA VAL A 218 -18.11 6.70 -40.18
C VAL A 218 -16.68 6.50 -39.66
N HIS A 219 -15.90 5.62 -40.29
CA HIS A 219 -14.49 5.40 -39.95
C HIS A 219 -13.63 6.66 -40.12
N SER A 220 -13.86 7.44 -41.19
CA SER A 220 -13.16 8.70 -41.43
C SER A 220 -13.55 9.78 -40.42
N GLU A 221 -14.81 9.85 -40.02
CA GLU A 221 -15.29 10.76 -38.96
C GLU A 221 -14.66 10.41 -37.61
N LEU A 222 -14.67 9.14 -37.21
CA LEU A 222 -14.04 8.64 -35.99
C LEU A 222 -12.51 8.83 -35.99
N SER A 223 -11.85 8.68 -37.14
CA SER A 223 -10.39 8.82 -37.26
C SER A 223 -9.90 10.27 -37.31
N LYS A 224 -10.78 11.23 -37.67
CA LYS A 224 -10.46 12.66 -37.63
C LYS A 224 -10.54 13.26 -36.22
N ALA A 225 -11.30 12.63 -35.33
CA ALA A 225 -11.35 12.99 -33.92
C ALA A 225 -10.24 12.24 -33.14
N SER A 226 -8.98 12.49 -33.53
CA SER A 226 -7.81 11.69 -33.12
C SER A 226 -7.48 11.74 -31.62
N ASP A 227 -8.11 12.64 -30.86
CA ASP A 227 -7.85 12.83 -29.43
C ASP A 227 -8.39 11.67 -28.55
N PHE A 228 -9.16 10.73 -29.10
CA PHE A 228 -9.82 9.68 -28.31
C PHE A 228 -8.95 8.45 -27.98
N ALA A 229 -7.79 8.27 -28.62
CA ALA A 229 -6.83 7.25 -28.20
C ALA A 229 -6.00 7.73 -26.99
N ASP A 230 -5.59 9.01 -26.98
CA ASP A 230 -4.97 9.64 -25.82
C ASP A 230 -5.99 9.88 -24.69
N GLY A 231 -7.24 10.23 -25.02
CA GLY A 231 -8.32 10.41 -24.04
C GLY A 231 -8.81 9.15 -23.30
N LEU A 232 -8.24 7.97 -23.58
CA LEU A 232 -8.42 6.75 -22.79
C LEU A 232 -7.32 6.54 -21.73
N GLN A 233 -6.17 7.21 -21.86
CA GLN A 233 -5.40 7.54 -20.67
C GLN A 233 -6.30 8.51 -19.91
N GLY A 234 -6.76 8.11 -18.72
CA GLY A 234 -7.64 8.99 -17.95
C GLY A 234 -6.89 10.29 -17.70
N GLU A 235 -7.48 11.45 -18.01
CA GLU A 235 -6.81 12.77 -17.95
C GLU A 235 -5.94 12.84 -16.70
N LYS A 236 -4.62 12.67 -16.89
CA LYS A 236 -3.69 12.65 -15.77
C LYS A 236 -3.72 14.04 -15.18
N ASN A 237 -4.16 14.12 -13.93
CA ASN A 237 -4.15 15.37 -13.21
C ASN A 237 -2.69 15.70 -12.90
N GLY A 238 -2.02 16.46 -13.78
CA GLY A 238 -0.59 16.79 -13.68
C GLY A 238 -0.18 17.59 -12.43
N ASP A 239 -1.14 17.86 -11.54
CA ASP A 239 -0.95 18.43 -10.21
C ASP A 239 -0.90 17.36 -9.08
N VAL A 240 -1.24 16.10 -9.36
CA VAL A 240 -1.44 14.99 -8.40
C VAL A 240 -0.59 13.79 -8.81
N LEU A 241 0.06 13.14 -7.84
CA LEU A 241 0.80 11.90 -8.05
C LEU A 241 -0.12 10.69 -7.84
N GLU A 242 -0.43 9.97 -8.91
CA GLU A 242 -1.34 8.82 -8.92
C GLU A 242 -0.55 7.51 -8.64
N ILE A 243 -0.70 6.93 -7.45
CA ILE A 243 0.05 5.75 -6.99
C ILE A 243 -0.84 4.52 -6.92
N ALA A 244 -0.54 3.48 -7.69
CA ALA A 244 -1.15 2.15 -7.54
C ALA A 244 -0.30 1.29 -6.60
N LEU A 245 -0.80 0.98 -5.41
CA LEU A 245 -0.09 0.15 -4.43
C LEU A 245 -0.66 -1.26 -4.41
N LEU A 246 0.07 -2.24 -4.93
CA LEU A 246 -0.32 -3.65 -4.97
C LEU A 246 0.45 -4.41 -3.90
N LEU A 247 -0.24 -4.91 -2.87
CA LEU A 247 0.38 -5.68 -1.79
C LEU A 247 -0.48 -6.90 -1.39
N PRO A 248 0.14 -8.04 -1.02
CA PRO A 248 -0.57 -9.24 -0.61
C PRO A 248 -0.93 -9.18 0.87
N PHE A 249 -2.06 -8.56 1.23
CA PHE A 249 -2.45 -8.38 2.63
C PHE A 249 -2.96 -9.67 3.30
N ASN A 250 -3.26 -10.71 2.52
CA ASN A 250 -3.63 -12.02 3.04
C ASN A 250 -2.42 -12.94 3.22
N TYR A 251 -2.05 -13.23 4.47
CA TYR A 251 -1.42 -14.52 4.77
C TYR A 251 -1.72 -15.04 6.19
N SER A 252 -1.88 -16.37 6.29
CA SER A 252 -2.17 -17.18 7.48
C SER A 252 -3.57 -17.09 8.14
N GLY A 253 -4.55 -17.74 7.50
CA GLY A 253 -5.46 -18.66 8.21
C GLY A 253 -6.55 -18.10 9.15
N GLY A 254 -6.79 -16.79 9.19
CA GLY A 254 -7.90 -16.23 9.96
C GLY A 254 -8.39 -14.89 9.42
N SER A 255 -9.68 -14.79 9.09
CA SER A 255 -10.31 -13.56 8.59
C SER A 255 -10.54 -12.55 9.70
N GLY A 256 -9.54 -11.68 9.95
CA GLY A 256 -9.73 -10.49 10.77
C GLY A 256 -8.43 -9.78 11.16
N VAL A 257 -8.46 -8.44 11.08
CA VAL A 257 -7.41 -7.51 11.54
C VAL A 257 -7.01 -7.75 13.02
N ARG A 258 -7.85 -8.45 13.80
CA ARG A 258 -7.60 -8.80 15.21
C ARG A 258 -6.58 -9.92 15.43
N ASN A 259 -6.22 -10.71 14.41
CA ASN A 259 -5.22 -11.78 14.52
C ASN A 259 -3.91 -11.44 13.79
N LEU A 260 -3.62 -10.15 13.58
CA LEU A 260 -2.32 -9.72 13.08
C LEU A 260 -1.26 -9.94 14.17
N SER A 261 -0.34 -10.88 13.94
CA SER A 261 0.90 -10.93 14.70
C SER A 261 1.75 -9.69 14.39
N SER A 262 2.22 -9.00 15.42
CA SER A 262 3.31 -8.03 15.30
C SER A 262 4.51 -8.70 14.62
N GLY A 263 4.90 -8.23 13.43
CA GLY A 263 5.92 -8.88 12.58
C GLY A 263 5.50 -9.17 11.13
N ASN A 264 4.34 -8.72 10.65
CA ASN A 264 3.98 -8.86 9.23
C ASN A 264 4.65 -7.76 8.38
N PHE A 265 5.74 -8.12 7.69
CA PHE A 265 6.52 -7.21 6.84
C PHE A 265 5.72 -6.46 5.77
N VAL A 266 4.63 -7.03 5.26
CA VAL A 266 3.76 -6.38 4.25
C VAL A 266 2.99 -5.22 4.89
N PHE A 267 2.48 -5.42 6.10
CA PHE A 267 1.77 -4.39 6.84
C PHE A 267 2.73 -3.32 7.36
N GLU A 268 3.92 -3.71 7.84
CA GLU A 268 4.98 -2.78 8.25
C GLU A 268 5.41 -1.86 7.10
N LEU A 269 5.63 -2.43 5.90
CA LEU A 269 5.93 -1.68 4.67
C LEU A 269 4.79 -0.71 4.33
N TYR A 270 3.53 -1.18 4.37
CA TYR A 270 2.35 -0.37 4.11
C TYR A 270 2.21 0.81 5.09
N GLN A 271 2.43 0.58 6.39
CA GLN A 271 2.46 1.62 7.42
C GLN A 271 3.56 2.65 7.16
N GLY A 272 4.74 2.20 6.72
CA GLY A 272 5.82 3.08 6.26
C GLY A 272 5.40 3.98 5.09
N ILE A 273 4.78 3.39 4.06
CA ILE A 273 4.28 4.10 2.89
C ILE A 273 3.22 5.13 3.28
N LEU A 274 2.25 4.79 4.14
CA LEU A 274 1.20 5.71 4.60
C LEU A 274 1.77 6.96 5.27
N LEU A 275 2.71 6.79 6.22
CA LEU A 275 3.36 7.94 6.87
C LEU A 275 4.24 8.75 5.91
N GLY A 276 4.75 8.10 4.86
CA GLY A 276 5.49 8.73 3.77
C GLY A 276 4.60 9.58 2.87
N VAL A 277 3.40 9.10 2.53
CA VAL A 277 2.39 9.83 1.75
C VAL A 277 1.92 11.07 2.53
N GLU A 278 1.56 10.91 3.80
CA GLU A 278 1.17 12.01 4.68
C GLU A 278 2.27 13.09 4.77
N GLU A 279 3.54 12.71 4.70
CA GLU A 279 4.66 13.65 4.70
C GLU A 279 4.85 14.35 3.34
N LEU A 280 4.61 13.65 2.22
CA LEU A 280 4.54 14.29 0.90
C LEU A 280 3.41 15.33 0.85
N GLU A 281 2.22 14.99 1.36
CA GLU A 281 1.07 15.90 1.43
C GLU A 281 1.37 17.16 2.26
N LYS A 282 2.03 17.00 3.42
CA LYS A 282 2.51 18.14 4.23
C LYS A 282 3.55 19.00 3.52
N SER A 283 4.36 18.41 2.64
CA SER A 283 5.32 19.14 1.80
C SER A 283 4.67 19.87 0.61
N GLY A 284 3.36 19.65 0.38
CA GLY A 284 2.58 20.29 -0.69
C GLY A 284 2.44 19.44 -1.96
N ILE A 285 3.01 18.24 -2.00
CA ILE A 285 2.82 17.28 -3.10
C ILE A 285 1.46 16.62 -2.90
N LYS A 286 0.52 16.83 -3.83
CA LYS A 286 -0.77 16.14 -3.81
C LYS A 286 -0.56 14.69 -4.24
N VAL A 287 -1.03 13.73 -3.45
CA VAL A 287 -0.94 12.30 -3.75
C VAL A 287 -2.34 11.71 -3.78
N ASN A 288 -2.60 10.83 -4.74
CA ASN A 288 -3.79 9.97 -4.74
C ASN A 288 -3.31 8.52 -4.85
N MET A 289 -3.43 7.77 -3.75
CA MET A 289 -2.94 6.39 -3.68
C MET A 289 -4.10 5.41 -3.57
N LYS A 290 -4.26 4.55 -4.57
CA LYS A 290 -5.21 3.43 -4.53
C LYS A 290 -4.47 2.15 -4.17
N THR A 291 -4.87 1.55 -3.05
CA THR A 291 -4.29 0.29 -2.54
C THR A 291 -5.14 -0.89 -2.99
N PHE A 292 -4.49 -1.94 -3.48
CA PHE A 292 -5.08 -3.17 -3.96
C PHE A 292 -4.48 -4.36 -3.22
N ASP A 293 -5.34 -5.19 -2.61
CA ASP A 293 -4.93 -6.47 -2.04
C ASP A 293 -4.81 -7.53 -3.14
N THR A 294 -3.59 -7.95 -3.48
CA THR A 294 -3.35 -8.97 -4.50
C THR A 294 -3.69 -10.38 -4.03
N ALA A 295 -3.79 -10.60 -2.71
CA ALA A 295 -4.08 -11.90 -2.08
C ALA A 295 -3.15 -13.08 -2.47
N ARG A 296 -2.06 -12.84 -3.22
CA ARG A 296 -1.29 -13.87 -3.95
C ARG A 296 -2.14 -14.70 -4.93
N ASP A 297 -3.14 -14.06 -5.54
CA ASP A 297 -4.07 -14.69 -6.48
C ASP A 297 -3.91 -14.08 -7.88
N GLU A 298 -3.60 -14.93 -8.86
CA GLU A 298 -3.34 -14.52 -10.24
C GLU A 298 -4.56 -13.90 -10.93
N GLU A 299 -5.76 -14.44 -10.71
CA GLU A 299 -6.99 -13.91 -11.32
C GLU A 299 -7.39 -12.58 -10.66
N LYS A 300 -7.17 -12.44 -9.35
CA LYS A 300 -7.33 -11.17 -8.65
C LYS A 300 -6.36 -10.13 -9.18
N ILE A 301 -5.09 -10.47 -9.43
CA ILE A 301 -4.13 -9.56 -10.06
C ILE A 301 -4.61 -9.15 -11.46
N LYS A 302 -5.05 -10.10 -12.31
CA LYS A 302 -5.64 -9.76 -13.63
C LYS A 302 -6.84 -8.80 -13.50
N SER A 303 -7.68 -8.97 -12.48
CA SER A 303 -8.80 -8.07 -12.19
C SER A 303 -8.36 -6.67 -11.73
N ILE A 304 -7.26 -6.57 -10.97
CA ILE A 304 -6.65 -5.30 -10.56
C ILE A 304 -6.06 -4.57 -11.77
N LEU A 305 -5.37 -5.28 -12.66
CA LEU A 305 -4.69 -4.68 -13.83
C LEU A 305 -5.66 -4.07 -14.86
N VAL A 306 -6.93 -4.46 -14.87
CA VAL A 306 -7.98 -3.85 -15.71
C VAL A 306 -8.76 -2.71 -15.02
N ASP A 307 -8.52 -2.47 -13.72
CA ASP A 307 -9.15 -1.39 -12.96
C ASP A 307 -8.89 -0.01 -13.61
N PRO A 308 -9.90 0.87 -13.74
CA PRO A 308 -9.73 2.18 -14.38
C PRO A 308 -8.64 3.08 -13.78
N PHE A 309 -8.26 2.86 -12.52
CA PHE A 309 -7.16 3.57 -11.89
C PHE A 309 -5.79 3.21 -12.47
N MET A 310 -5.60 1.97 -12.96
CA MET A 310 -4.33 1.53 -13.56
C MET A 310 -4.00 2.30 -14.85
N ARG A 311 -4.99 2.92 -15.51
CA ARG A 311 -4.78 3.82 -16.67
C ARG A 311 -4.48 5.28 -16.29
N GLN A 312 -4.59 5.62 -15.00
CA GLN A 312 -4.30 6.94 -14.44
C GLN A 312 -2.98 6.95 -13.66
N ALA A 313 -2.61 5.81 -13.06
CA ALA A 313 -1.38 5.65 -12.30
C ALA A 313 -0.12 6.19 -13.01
N ASP A 314 0.68 6.94 -12.28
CA ASP A 314 2.03 7.38 -12.64
C ASP A 314 3.08 6.36 -12.24
N VAL A 315 2.76 5.52 -11.27
CA VAL A 315 3.65 4.52 -10.69
C VAL A 315 2.85 3.37 -10.08
N ILE A 316 3.40 2.16 -10.19
CA ILE A 316 2.91 0.95 -9.54
C ILE A 316 3.97 0.54 -8.50
N ILE A 317 3.59 0.47 -7.23
CA ILE A 317 4.45 -0.04 -6.15
C ILE A 317 3.98 -1.44 -5.79
N GLY A 318 4.90 -2.40 -5.79
CA GLY A 318 4.57 -3.81 -5.59
C GLY A 318 3.81 -4.42 -6.78
N PRO A 319 3.49 -5.72 -6.78
CA PRO A 319 3.58 -6.69 -5.68
C PRO A 319 5.00 -7.11 -5.31
N VAL A 320 5.11 -7.98 -4.30
CA VAL A 320 6.38 -8.39 -3.68
C VAL A 320 6.78 -9.84 -3.96
N TYR A 321 5.85 -10.74 -4.27
CA TYR A 321 6.19 -12.14 -4.53
C TYR A 321 6.54 -12.41 -6.02
N PRO A 322 7.55 -13.24 -6.33
CA PRO A 322 8.07 -13.41 -7.70
C PRO A 322 7.06 -13.84 -8.77
N GLU A 323 6.02 -14.58 -8.37
CA GLU A 323 4.92 -15.02 -9.23
C GLU A 323 3.96 -13.88 -9.58
N GLU A 324 3.68 -12.98 -8.64
CA GLU A 324 2.82 -11.81 -8.86
C GLU A 324 3.56 -10.74 -9.69
N VAL A 325 4.84 -10.56 -9.37
CA VAL A 325 5.74 -9.56 -9.96
C VAL A 325 5.86 -9.73 -11.47
N GLU A 326 5.92 -10.97 -11.99
CA GLU A 326 6.02 -11.22 -13.43
C GLU A 326 4.78 -10.73 -14.21
N ILE A 327 3.58 -10.91 -13.65
CA ILE A 327 2.33 -10.47 -14.28
C ILE A 327 2.29 -8.93 -14.34
N VAL A 328 2.65 -8.27 -13.24
CA VAL A 328 2.58 -6.81 -13.10
C VAL A 328 3.69 -6.11 -13.87
N MET A 329 4.92 -6.66 -13.91
CA MET A 329 6.01 -6.12 -14.76
C MET A 329 5.64 -6.14 -16.24
N ASN A 330 5.03 -7.22 -16.72
CA ASN A 330 4.57 -7.30 -18.12
C ASN A 330 3.48 -6.26 -18.41
N PHE A 331 2.56 -6.00 -17.48
CA PHE A 331 1.57 -4.91 -17.64
C PHE A 331 2.24 -3.52 -17.63
N ALA A 332 3.17 -3.29 -16.71
CA ALA A 332 3.90 -2.05 -16.53
C ALA A 332 4.68 -1.66 -17.79
N GLU A 333 5.41 -2.61 -18.39
CA GLU A 333 6.16 -2.43 -19.63
C GLU A 333 5.24 -2.08 -20.81
N ASN A 334 4.16 -2.85 -21.00
CA ASN A 334 3.20 -2.60 -22.08
C ASN A 334 2.44 -1.27 -21.92
N SER A 335 2.16 -0.87 -20.68
CA SER A 335 1.42 0.37 -20.36
C SER A 335 2.33 1.59 -20.20
N LYS A 336 3.65 1.40 -20.20
CA LYS A 336 4.67 2.43 -19.92
C LYS A 336 4.49 3.13 -18.56
N ILE A 337 4.12 2.35 -17.56
CA ILE A 337 3.95 2.82 -16.17
C ILE A 337 5.08 2.22 -15.33
N PRO A 338 5.95 3.03 -14.70
CA PRO A 338 6.99 2.55 -13.80
C PRO A 338 6.44 1.61 -12.72
N PHE A 339 6.86 0.34 -12.76
CA PHE A 339 6.68 -0.63 -11.68
C PHE A 339 7.92 -0.63 -10.79
N ILE A 340 7.72 -0.57 -9.47
CA ILE A 340 8.77 -0.55 -8.47
C ILE A 340 8.56 -1.71 -7.51
N ASN A 341 9.46 -2.69 -7.53
CA ASN A 341 9.53 -3.71 -6.49
C ASN A 341 10.19 -3.11 -5.23
N PRO A 342 9.49 -3.07 -4.08
CA PRO A 342 10.01 -2.42 -2.87
C PRO A 342 11.00 -3.27 -2.07
N LEU A 343 11.02 -4.60 -2.25
CA LEU A 343 11.70 -5.56 -1.35
C LEU A 343 12.75 -6.46 -2.01
N SER A 344 12.70 -6.67 -3.32
CA SER A 344 13.65 -7.55 -4.01
C SER A 344 15.01 -6.88 -4.20
N ASN A 345 16.06 -7.68 -4.00
CA ASN A 345 17.42 -7.40 -4.48
C ASN A 345 17.78 -8.21 -5.74
N VAL A 346 16.88 -9.06 -6.25
CA VAL A 346 17.09 -9.94 -7.40
C VAL A 346 16.53 -9.28 -8.67
N ASP A 347 17.38 -9.11 -9.68
CA ASP A 347 17.13 -8.40 -10.94
C ASP A 347 17.02 -9.32 -12.18
N ASP A 348 17.11 -10.65 -12.05
CA ASP A 348 17.10 -11.63 -13.15
C ASP A 348 15.98 -11.41 -14.20
N LYS A 349 14.79 -11.01 -13.76
CA LYS A 349 13.60 -10.81 -14.62
C LYS A 349 13.47 -9.36 -15.15
N LEU A 350 14.32 -8.43 -14.74
CA LEU A 350 14.26 -7.02 -15.13
C LEU A 350 15.16 -6.71 -16.34
N GLN A 351 16.00 -7.65 -16.77
CA GLN A 351 16.94 -7.42 -17.88
C GLN A 351 16.19 -7.14 -19.19
N GLY A 352 16.34 -5.92 -19.70
CA GLY A 352 15.73 -5.48 -20.97
C GLY A 352 14.35 -4.83 -20.83
N LEU A 353 13.83 -4.65 -19.61
CA LEU A 353 12.63 -3.87 -19.33
C LEU A 353 13.00 -2.40 -19.04
N GLU A 354 12.27 -1.45 -19.62
CA GLU A 354 12.46 0.00 -19.41
C GLU A 354 11.63 0.54 -18.23
N PHE A 355 10.54 -0.14 -17.88
CA PHE A 355 9.57 0.31 -16.87
C PHE A 355 9.57 -0.53 -15.58
N ALA A 356 10.50 -1.46 -15.40
CA ALA A 356 10.62 -2.27 -14.17
C ALA A 356 11.84 -1.89 -13.33
N TYR A 357 11.62 -1.61 -12.04
CA TYR A 357 12.62 -1.08 -11.11
C TYR A 357 12.69 -1.87 -9.80
N LEU A 358 13.87 -1.94 -9.18
CA LEU A 358 14.05 -2.31 -7.77
C LEU A 358 14.34 -1.06 -6.95
N PHE A 359 13.59 -0.82 -5.88
CA PHE A 359 13.94 0.25 -4.95
C PHE A 359 15.25 -0.03 -4.20
N ARG A 360 15.55 -1.32 -4.01
CA ARG A 360 16.78 -1.79 -3.34
C ARG A 360 17.90 -2.03 -4.34
N PRO A 361 19.17 -2.02 -3.90
CA PRO A 361 20.28 -2.44 -4.73
C PRO A 361 20.13 -3.85 -5.28
N SER A 362 20.48 -4.08 -6.53
CA SER A 362 20.52 -5.45 -7.03
C SER A 362 21.71 -6.25 -6.49
N VAL A 363 21.69 -7.57 -6.64
CA VAL A 363 22.84 -8.43 -6.30
C VAL A 363 24.13 -7.99 -7.00
N ASN A 364 24.01 -7.42 -8.21
CA ASN A 364 25.12 -6.83 -8.95
C ASN A 364 25.69 -5.60 -8.23
N ALA A 365 24.84 -4.63 -7.88
CA ALA A 365 25.27 -3.43 -7.15
C ALA A 365 25.87 -3.74 -5.77
N MET A 366 25.32 -4.73 -5.05
CA MET A 366 25.86 -5.16 -3.75
C MET A 366 27.23 -5.85 -3.89
N ALA A 367 27.40 -6.71 -4.90
CA ALA A 367 28.68 -7.35 -5.17
C ALA A 367 29.76 -6.34 -5.56
N ASP A 368 29.40 -5.35 -6.40
CA ASP A 368 30.30 -4.26 -6.74
C ASP A 368 30.71 -3.47 -5.49
N GLY A 369 29.76 -3.11 -4.60
CA GLY A 369 30.05 -2.44 -3.33
C GLY A 369 30.99 -3.22 -2.40
N VAL A 370 30.76 -4.53 -2.23
CA VAL A 370 31.63 -5.44 -1.45
C VAL A 370 33.06 -5.46 -2.02
N VAL A 371 33.20 -5.62 -3.33
CA VAL A 371 34.51 -5.74 -3.97
C VAL A 371 35.22 -4.38 -4.04
N ASP A 372 34.50 -3.28 -4.22
CA ASP A 372 35.09 -1.94 -4.16
C ASP A 372 35.58 -1.56 -2.76
N PHE A 373 34.87 -1.98 -1.71
CA PHE A 373 35.38 -1.88 -0.34
C PHE A 373 36.65 -2.70 -0.17
N ALA A 374 36.64 -3.97 -0.59
CA ALA A 374 37.82 -4.85 -0.49
C ALA A 374 39.04 -4.26 -1.22
N ARG A 375 38.85 -3.65 -2.40
CA ARG A 375 39.90 -2.98 -3.18
C ARG A 375 40.50 -1.74 -2.50
N LYS A 376 39.72 -1.02 -1.69
CA LYS A 376 40.12 0.25 -1.06
C LYS A 376 40.71 0.04 0.33
N ASN A 377 40.18 -0.92 1.09
CA ASN A 377 40.38 -1.02 2.54
C ASN A 377 41.06 -2.32 3.02
N ILE A 378 41.19 -3.36 2.18
CA ILE A 378 41.77 -4.64 2.58
C ILE A 378 43.18 -4.80 2.00
N ASN A 379 44.15 -5.01 2.90
CA ASN A 379 45.53 -5.33 2.55
C ASN A 379 45.66 -6.82 2.21
N GLY A 380 45.33 -7.18 0.97
CA GLY A 380 45.43 -8.56 0.51
C GLY A 380 44.60 -8.83 -0.73
N LYS A 381 44.44 -10.12 -1.05
CA LYS A 381 43.66 -10.60 -2.21
C LYS A 381 42.82 -11.84 -1.94
N LYS A 382 42.83 -12.41 -0.75
CA LYS A 382 42.10 -13.65 -0.42
C LYS A 382 40.78 -13.32 0.26
N ILE A 383 39.67 -13.79 -0.31
CA ILE A 383 38.33 -13.64 0.25
C ILE A 383 37.77 -15.01 0.60
N ALA A 384 37.31 -15.17 1.85
CA ALA A 384 36.47 -16.29 2.26
C ALA A 384 35.01 -15.84 2.27
N LEU A 385 34.14 -16.63 1.65
CA LEU A 385 32.73 -16.30 1.43
C LEU A 385 31.83 -17.34 2.09
N ALA A 386 30.97 -16.88 2.98
CA ALA A 386 29.94 -17.68 3.62
C ALA A 386 28.56 -17.08 3.30
N TYR A 387 27.56 -17.92 3.01
CA TYR A 387 26.24 -17.43 2.62
C TYR A 387 25.09 -18.34 3.07
N SER A 388 23.90 -17.77 3.27
CA SER A 388 22.72 -18.55 3.67
C SER A 388 22.12 -19.35 2.50
N SER A 389 21.06 -20.14 2.76
CA SER A 389 20.29 -20.83 1.72
C SER A 389 19.23 -19.96 1.02
N SER A 390 19.20 -18.65 1.25
CA SER A 390 18.26 -17.75 0.57
C SER A 390 18.68 -17.53 -0.89
N THR A 391 17.73 -17.46 -1.82
CA THR A 391 18.04 -17.24 -3.26
C THR A 391 18.88 -15.99 -3.47
N ARG A 392 18.62 -14.91 -2.72
CA ARG A 392 19.42 -13.68 -2.75
C ARG A 392 20.86 -13.94 -2.32
N ASP A 393 21.06 -14.63 -1.20
CA ASP A 393 22.41 -14.88 -0.68
C ASP A 393 23.21 -15.80 -1.61
N GLU A 394 22.59 -16.85 -2.19
CA GLU A 394 23.25 -17.71 -3.17
C GLU A 394 23.64 -16.95 -4.46
N GLN A 395 22.76 -16.08 -4.96
CA GLN A 395 23.05 -15.24 -6.13
C GLN A 395 24.09 -14.15 -5.85
N LEU A 396 23.98 -13.45 -4.71
CA LEU A 396 24.94 -12.44 -4.29
C LEU A 396 26.31 -13.07 -4.04
N ALA A 397 26.39 -14.27 -3.45
CA ALA A 397 27.64 -14.98 -3.26
C ALA A 397 28.32 -15.29 -4.61
N LYS A 398 27.56 -15.85 -5.56
CA LYS A 398 28.06 -16.08 -6.92
C LYS A 398 28.56 -14.78 -7.56
N GLN A 399 27.80 -13.69 -7.45
CA GLN A 399 28.16 -12.42 -8.06
C GLN A 399 29.38 -11.76 -7.40
N VAL A 400 29.51 -11.84 -6.07
CA VAL A 400 30.73 -11.43 -5.34
C VAL A 400 31.93 -12.23 -5.84
N GLN A 401 31.81 -13.56 -5.98
CA GLN A 401 32.89 -14.40 -6.51
C GLN A 401 33.29 -14.00 -7.94
N GLU A 402 32.32 -13.76 -8.83
CA GLU A 402 32.60 -13.33 -10.20
C GLU A 402 33.24 -11.94 -10.27
N THR A 403 32.71 -10.94 -9.55
CA THR A 403 33.28 -9.58 -9.52
C THR A 403 34.66 -9.55 -8.84
N ALA A 404 34.85 -10.27 -7.73
CA ALA A 404 36.12 -10.39 -7.03
C ALA A 404 37.22 -10.97 -7.94
N THR A 405 36.90 -12.04 -8.68
CA THR A 405 37.83 -12.67 -9.62
C THR A 405 38.25 -11.70 -10.75
N LYS A 406 37.33 -10.88 -11.27
CA LYS A 406 37.65 -9.84 -12.27
C LYS A 406 38.66 -8.79 -11.75
N PHE A 407 38.70 -8.55 -10.44
CA PHE A 407 39.67 -7.67 -9.76
C PHE A 407 40.85 -8.41 -9.11
N SER A 408 41.12 -9.64 -9.56
CA SER A 408 42.24 -10.49 -9.16
C SER A 408 42.27 -10.83 -7.66
N PHE A 409 41.09 -10.94 -7.03
CA PHE A 409 40.97 -11.59 -5.73
C PHE A 409 40.83 -13.11 -5.92
N GLU A 410 41.42 -13.86 -5.01
CA GLU A 410 41.31 -15.32 -4.85
C GLU A 410 40.15 -15.62 -3.90
N ILE A 411 39.15 -16.39 -4.34
CA ILE A 411 38.14 -16.94 -3.43
C ILE A 411 38.72 -18.22 -2.83
N VAL A 412 39.31 -18.11 -1.64
CA VAL A 412 39.97 -19.24 -0.94
C VAL A 412 38.97 -20.25 -0.40
N LYS A 413 37.75 -19.80 -0.08
CA LYS A 413 36.65 -20.64 0.39
C LYS A 413 35.31 -19.99 0.03
N SER A 414 34.34 -20.78 -0.40
CA SER A 414 32.98 -20.32 -0.71
C SER A 414 31.99 -21.41 -0.30
N GLU A 415 31.21 -21.19 0.76
CA GLU A 415 30.32 -22.21 1.32
C GLU A 415 28.96 -21.67 1.76
N LYS A 416 27.92 -22.47 1.49
CA LYS A 416 26.61 -22.30 2.09
C LYS A 416 26.65 -22.77 3.55
N VAL A 417 26.27 -21.89 4.48
CA VAL A 417 26.37 -22.10 5.92
C VAL A 417 25.02 -22.08 6.63
N THR A 418 25.01 -22.65 7.82
CA THR A 418 23.97 -22.54 8.85
C THR A 418 24.63 -22.02 10.13
N GLY A 419 23.87 -21.64 11.15
CA GLY A 419 24.44 -21.22 12.45
C GLY A 419 25.41 -22.26 13.08
N ARG A 420 25.27 -23.55 12.75
CA ARG A 420 26.22 -24.58 13.18
C ARG A 420 27.47 -24.64 12.29
N SER A 421 27.30 -24.81 10.98
CA SER A 421 28.44 -24.99 10.06
C SER A 421 29.28 -23.72 9.86
N LEU A 422 28.74 -22.54 10.18
CA LEU A 422 29.51 -21.30 10.21
C LEU A 422 30.70 -21.36 11.20
N ILE A 423 30.54 -22.03 12.34
CA ILE A 423 31.59 -22.14 13.35
C ILE A 423 32.78 -22.95 12.82
N ASP A 424 32.51 -24.02 12.07
CA ASP A 424 33.54 -24.85 11.47
C ASP A 424 34.20 -24.10 10.29
N PHE A 425 33.41 -23.37 9.48
CA PHE A 425 33.94 -22.44 8.47
C PHE A 425 34.93 -21.42 9.08
N PHE A 426 34.57 -20.72 10.15
CA PHE A 426 35.46 -19.75 10.80
C PHE A 426 36.73 -20.38 11.40
N ARG A 427 36.64 -21.62 11.91
CA ARG A 427 37.81 -22.36 12.42
C ARG A 427 38.77 -22.75 11.31
N GLU A 428 38.27 -23.13 10.15
CA GLU A 428 39.10 -23.49 8.99
C GLU A 428 39.82 -22.28 8.40
N ILE A 429 39.21 -21.09 8.40
CA ILE A 429 39.86 -19.86 7.94
C ILE A 429 40.93 -19.36 8.92
N ASP A 430 40.86 -19.71 10.21
CA ASP A 430 41.61 -19.11 11.32
C ASP A 430 41.50 -17.58 11.34
N LEU A 431 40.45 -17.07 11.99
CA LEU A 431 40.20 -15.63 12.13
C LEU A 431 41.11 -14.93 13.16
N THR A 432 41.96 -15.68 13.89
CA THR A 432 42.68 -15.16 15.07
C THR A 432 44.09 -14.67 14.78
N ASN A 433 44.68 -15.10 13.66
CA ASN A 433 46.09 -14.86 13.34
C ASN A 433 46.25 -14.31 11.92
N THR A 434 46.48 -13.00 11.76
CA THR A 434 46.72 -12.34 10.46
C THR A 434 47.85 -12.95 9.62
N SER A 435 48.81 -13.64 10.23
CA SER A 435 49.91 -14.29 9.49
C SER A 435 49.68 -15.78 9.20
N GLY A 436 48.64 -16.38 9.79
CA GLY A 436 48.25 -17.78 9.58
C GLY A 436 46.89 -17.94 8.88
N SER A 437 46.08 -16.89 8.83
CA SER A 437 44.73 -16.93 8.27
C SER A 437 44.73 -17.29 6.79
N GLN A 438 43.69 -18.02 6.38
CA GLN A 438 43.50 -18.38 4.99
C GLN A 438 42.95 -17.21 4.15
N ALA A 439 42.36 -16.19 4.77
CA ALA A 439 41.72 -15.06 4.08
C ALA A 439 42.13 -13.69 4.64
N ASP A 440 42.19 -12.70 3.75
CA ASP A 440 42.43 -11.29 4.09
C ASP A 440 41.10 -10.55 4.39
N LEU A 441 39.97 -11.10 3.93
CA LEU A 441 38.60 -10.64 4.18
C LEU A 441 37.65 -11.84 4.28
N VAL A 442 36.73 -11.80 5.23
CA VAL A 442 35.55 -12.67 5.26
C VAL A 442 34.31 -11.88 4.84
N VAL A 443 33.48 -12.46 3.98
CA VAL A 443 32.16 -11.92 3.61
C VAL A 443 31.10 -12.94 4.00
N LEU A 444 30.14 -12.53 4.84
CA LEU A 444 29.05 -13.37 5.35
C LEU A 444 27.68 -12.80 4.94
N LEU A 445 27.09 -13.41 3.93
CA LEU A 445 25.83 -13.00 3.31
C LEU A 445 24.66 -13.77 3.93
N ALA A 446 24.02 -13.18 4.94
CA ALA A 446 22.91 -13.85 5.63
C ALA A 446 21.89 -12.88 6.26
N ASP A 447 20.67 -12.90 5.72
CA ASP A 447 19.39 -12.45 6.34
C ASP A 447 18.93 -13.20 7.60
N ASP A 448 19.75 -14.08 8.20
CA ASP A 448 19.28 -15.09 9.15
C ASP A 448 19.71 -14.80 10.61
N PRO A 449 18.75 -14.63 11.55
CA PRO A 449 19.02 -14.43 12.99
C PRO A 449 19.85 -15.52 13.68
N ASN A 450 19.74 -16.79 13.26
CA ASN A 450 20.47 -17.91 13.84
C ASN A 450 21.93 -17.92 13.36
N ILE A 451 22.15 -17.58 12.08
CA ILE A 451 23.50 -17.38 11.53
C ILE A 451 24.16 -16.19 12.22
N ALA A 452 23.46 -15.07 12.34
CA ALA A 452 23.97 -13.86 12.99
C ALA A 452 24.29 -14.06 14.48
N SER A 453 23.40 -14.67 15.26
CA SER A 453 23.66 -14.96 16.68
C SER A 453 24.83 -15.93 16.88
N SER A 454 24.94 -16.97 16.05
CA SER A 454 26.10 -17.89 16.09
C SER A 454 27.40 -17.18 15.72
N ALA A 455 27.35 -16.26 14.74
CA ALA A 455 28.51 -15.49 14.35
C ALA A 455 28.97 -14.56 15.48
N LEU A 456 28.08 -13.68 15.98
CA LEU A 456 28.43 -12.71 17.03
C LEU A 456 28.99 -13.42 18.27
N GLY A 457 28.34 -14.50 18.75
CA GLY A 457 28.85 -15.27 19.89
C GLY A 457 30.20 -15.95 19.65
N PHE A 458 30.54 -16.32 18.41
CA PHE A 458 31.89 -16.78 18.07
C PHE A 458 32.89 -15.62 18.09
N LEU A 459 32.55 -14.51 17.43
CA LEU A 459 33.42 -13.34 17.29
C LEU A 459 33.70 -12.66 18.64
N GLU A 460 32.75 -12.61 19.57
CA GLU A 460 32.97 -12.17 20.96
C GLU A 460 33.94 -13.09 21.72
N SER A 461 33.95 -14.39 21.41
CA SER A 461 34.77 -15.38 22.13
C SER A 461 36.23 -15.41 21.67
N GLN A 462 36.56 -14.78 20.54
CA GLN A 462 37.87 -14.86 19.89
C GLN A 462 38.45 -13.46 19.66
N ASN A 463 39.78 -13.33 19.71
CA ASN A 463 40.44 -12.08 19.34
C ASN A 463 40.58 -12.00 17.80
N VAL A 464 39.48 -11.67 17.12
CA VAL A 464 39.36 -11.68 15.66
C VAL A 464 40.16 -10.54 15.02
N SER A 465 41.11 -10.90 14.16
CA SER A 465 42.01 -9.97 13.48
C SER A 465 41.74 -9.81 11.98
N VAL A 466 40.86 -10.62 11.41
CA VAL A 466 40.47 -10.57 9.99
C VAL A 466 39.18 -9.74 9.84
N PRO A 467 39.13 -8.75 8.94
CA PRO A 467 37.91 -8.02 8.62
C PRO A 467 36.75 -8.93 8.17
N ILE A 468 35.54 -8.62 8.62
CA ILE A 468 34.31 -9.35 8.30
C ILE A 468 33.25 -8.37 7.82
N LEU A 469 32.74 -8.59 6.60
CA LEU A 469 31.57 -7.91 6.06
C LEU A 469 30.32 -8.78 6.28
N VAL A 470 29.28 -8.18 6.87
CA VAL A 470 27.94 -8.77 7.03
C VAL A 470 26.87 -7.90 6.39
N MET A 471 25.63 -8.35 6.35
CA MET A 471 24.50 -7.53 5.90
C MET A 471 24.11 -6.48 6.96
N ASP A 472 23.70 -5.27 6.54
CA ASP A 472 23.26 -4.20 7.44
C ASP A 472 22.01 -4.54 8.27
N THR A 473 21.24 -5.55 7.85
CA THR A 473 20.14 -6.16 8.61
C THR A 473 20.51 -6.61 10.02
N TRP A 474 21.79 -6.90 10.28
CA TRP A 474 22.29 -7.30 11.59
C TRP A 474 22.21 -6.19 12.65
N LEU A 475 22.17 -4.93 12.21
CA LEU A 475 21.99 -3.75 13.08
C LEU A 475 20.59 -3.67 13.71
N TYR A 476 19.63 -4.49 13.26
CA TYR A 476 18.23 -4.46 13.68
C TYR A 476 17.81 -5.71 14.47
N PHE A 477 18.69 -6.70 14.64
CA PHE A 477 18.38 -7.88 15.44
C PHE A 477 18.39 -7.55 16.93
N SER A 478 17.33 -7.94 17.65
CA SER A 478 17.11 -7.57 19.06
C SER A 478 18.12 -8.15 20.05
N PHE A 479 18.92 -9.14 19.65
CA PHE A 479 20.03 -9.68 20.45
C PHE A 479 21.38 -9.00 20.16
N ALA A 480 21.50 -8.22 19.09
CA ALA A 480 22.73 -7.55 18.73
C ALA A 480 22.90 -6.30 19.61
N ASN A 481 23.86 -6.34 20.54
CA ASN A 481 24.18 -5.21 21.41
C ASN A 481 25.30 -4.33 20.80
N TYR A 482 25.62 -3.22 21.47
CA TYR A 482 26.63 -2.27 20.99
C TYR A 482 28.03 -2.90 20.97
N GLU A 483 28.38 -3.63 22.02
CA GLU A 483 29.69 -4.26 22.23
C GLU A 483 30.00 -5.32 21.16
N MET A 484 29.01 -6.13 20.77
CA MET A 484 29.06 -7.09 19.67
C MET A 484 29.35 -6.42 18.32
N LEU A 485 28.73 -5.28 18.07
CA LEU A 485 28.72 -4.62 16.76
C LEU A 485 29.88 -3.62 16.58
N GLN A 486 30.49 -3.14 17.66
CA GLN A 486 31.59 -2.16 17.66
C GLN A 486 32.99 -2.79 17.54
N SER A 487 33.08 -4.07 17.17
CA SER A 487 34.38 -4.75 16.93
C SER A 487 35.17 -4.04 15.82
N GLU A 488 36.50 -3.89 16.02
CA GLU A 488 37.37 -3.14 15.09
C GLU A 488 37.33 -3.65 13.64
N ASN A 489 37.01 -4.94 13.49
CA ASN A 489 37.04 -5.68 12.24
C ASN A 489 35.65 -5.97 11.65
N PHE A 490 34.59 -5.33 12.13
CA PHE A 490 33.21 -5.63 11.71
C PHE A 490 32.59 -4.53 10.83
N TYR A 491 32.03 -4.91 9.69
CA TYR A 491 31.56 -4.00 8.64
C TYR A 491 30.21 -4.46 8.08
N PHE A 492 29.38 -3.51 7.63
CA PHE A 492 28.00 -3.74 7.19
C PHE A 492 27.80 -3.32 5.73
N ILE A 493 27.31 -4.23 4.90
CA ILE A 493 26.93 -4.01 3.50
C ILE A 493 25.57 -3.30 3.49
N GLY A 494 25.55 -2.03 3.08
CA GLY A 494 24.34 -1.21 3.11
C GLY A 494 23.33 -1.55 2.02
N ASN A 495 22.08 -1.81 2.42
CA ASN A 495 20.99 -2.27 1.55
C ASN A 495 19.78 -1.33 1.72
N ASN A 496 19.93 -0.10 1.21
CA ASN A 496 19.19 1.12 1.61
C ASN A 496 19.44 1.49 3.10
N ALA A 497 20.69 1.37 3.55
CA ALA A 497 21.08 1.56 4.94
C ALA A 497 20.56 2.88 5.55
N LEU A 498 20.05 2.79 6.77
CA LEU A 498 19.45 3.91 7.50
C LEU A 498 20.49 4.71 8.29
N ARG A 499 20.33 6.03 8.33
CA ARG A 499 21.13 6.93 9.19
C ARG A 499 20.63 6.85 10.63
N LEU A 500 20.82 5.71 11.31
CA LEU A 500 20.12 5.35 12.57
C LEU A 500 20.11 6.40 13.70
N GLY A 501 21.09 7.29 13.75
CA GLY A 501 21.21 8.39 14.71
C GLY A 501 20.91 9.79 14.16
N GLY A 502 20.27 9.91 13.00
CA GLY A 502 19.89 11.20 12.39
C GLY A 502 18.49 11.66 12.80
N ASP A 503 18.32 12.97 13.00
CA ASP A 503 17.09 13.58 13.53
C ASP A 503 15.82 13.18 12.76
N LYS A 504 15.90 13.09 11.43
CA LYS A 504 14.77 12.65 10.58
C LYS A 504 14.33 11.21 10.89
N VAL A 505 15.25 10.32 11.24
CA VAL A 505 14.94 8.94 11.63
C VAL A 505 14.26 8.91 13.00
N THR A 506 14.72 9.75 13.93
CA THR A 506 14.06 9.95 15.23
C THR A 506 12.65 10.49 15.06
N SER A 507 12.45 11.55 14.25
CA SER A 507 11.12 12.11 13.97
C SER A 507 10.18 11.10 13.32
N PHE A 508 10.68 10.28 12.37
CA PHE A 508 9.91 9.17 11.80
C PHE A 508 9.51 8.14 12.86
N ARG A 509 10.43 7.73 13.74
CA ARG A 509 10.18 6.77 14.82
C ARG A 509 9.15 7.27 15.83
N GLU A 510 9.23 8.54 16.22
CA GLU A 510 8.25 9.17 17.10
C GLU A 510 6.86 9.23 16.44
N LYS A 511 6.78 9.66 15.17
CA LYS A 511 5.53 9.69 14.38
C LYS A 511 4.92 8.29 14.28
N TYR A 512 5.71 7.28 13.92
CA TYR A 512 5.28 5.89 13.81
C TYR A 512 4.81 5.30 15.15
N PHE A 513 5.54 5.55 16.23
CA PHE A 513 5.16 5.09 17.57
C PHE A 513 3.85 5.74 18.04
N ASN A 514 3.65 7.04 17.79
CA ASN A 514 2.43 7.74 18.17
C ASN A 514 1.20 7.25 17.39
N GLU A 515 1.35 6.93 16.11
CA GLU A 515 0.24 6.44 15.27
C GLU A 515 -0.08 4.95 15.55
N TYR A 516 0.95 4.10 15.65
CA TYR A 516 0.76 2.64 15.66
C TYR A 516 1.04 1.97 17.02
N THR A 517 1.46 2.71 18.05
CA THR A 517 1.82 2.20 19.39
C THR A 517 2.86 1.06 19.34
N ALA A 518 3.72 1.09 18.33
CA ALA A 518 4.76 0.09 18.07
C ALA A 518 6.04 0.78 17.58
N TYR A 519 7.20 0.18 17.80
CA TYR A 519 8.44 0.68 17.23
C TYR A 519 8.55 0.24 15.76
N PRO A 520 8.94 1.11 14.81
CA PRO A 520 9.02 0.73 13.40
C PRO A 520 10.12 -0.30 13.15
N THR A 521 9.80 -1.30 12.32
CA THR A 521 10.79 -2.26 11.82
C THR A 521 11.55 -1.69 10.64
N PHE A 522 12.56 -2.40 10.14
CA PHE A 522 13.26 -2.03 8.91
C PHE A 522 12.30 -1.83 7.71
N ASN A 523 11.27 -2.67 7.58
CA ASN A 523 10.29 -2.58 6.48
C ASN A 523 9.49 -1.28 6.52
N SER A 524 9.13 -0.80 7.72
CA SER A 524 8.46 0.49 7.92
C SER A 524 9.32 1.67 7.50
N HIS A 525 10.61 1.66 7.85
CA HIS A 525 11.54 2.69 7.39
C HIS A 525 11.72 2.62 5.86
N LEU A 526 11.81 1.41 5.29
CA LEU A 526 11.98 1.23 3.85
C LEU A 526 10.77 1.74 3.05
N GLY A 527 9.55 1.48 3.53
CA GLY A 527 8.32 2.00 2.91
C GLY A 527 8.22 3.52 2.96
N TYR A 528 8.64 4.13 4.07
CA TYR A 528 8.71 5.59 4.20
C TYR A 528 9.76 6.20 3.25
N GLU A 529 10.98 5.66 3.23
CA GLU A 529 12.05 6.14 2.34
C GLU A 529 11.69 5.97 0.86
N LEU A 530 11.05 4.86 0.49
CA LEU A 530 10.53 4.60 -0.85
C LEU A 530 9.58 5.71 -1.29
N THR A 531 8.60 6.05 -0.47
CA THR A 531 7.61 7.09 -0.80
C THR A 531 8.26 8.47 -0.86
N GLN A 532 9.20 8.78 0.04
CA GLN A 532 9.90 10.05 0.06
C GLN A 532 10.84 10.22 -1.15
N TRP A 533 11.53 9.17 -1.57
CA TRP A 533 12.27 9.14 -2.83
C TRP A 533 11.34 9.29 -4.03
N LEU A 534 10.25 8.53 -4.10
CA LEU A 534 9.28 8.59 -5.19
C LEU A 534 8.75 10.02 -5.40
N GLY A 535 8.29 10.68 -4.33
CA GLY A 535 7.83 12.06 -4.40
C GLY A 535 8.93 13.08 -4.73
N SER A 536 10.21 12.73 -4.55
CA SER A 536 11.35 13.56 -5.02
C SER A 536 11.71 13.33 -6.50
N VAL A 537 11.26 12.23 -7.09
CA VAL A 537 11.53 11.85 -8.49
C VAL A 537 10.39 12.22 -9.42
N VAL A 538 9.14 12.04 -9.00
CA VAL A 538 7.95 12.40 -9.79
C VAL A 538 6.95 13.18 -8.94
N ASN A 539 6.62 14.38 -9.41
CA ASN A 539 5.63 15.30 -8.87
C ASN A 539 5.37 16.40 -9.91
N SER A 540 4.42 17.29 -9.65
CA SER A 540 4.04 18.37 -10.57
C SER A 540 5.14 19.39 -10.89
N ALA A 541 6.18 19.51 -10.05
CA ALA A 541 7.32 20.41 -10.30
C ALA A 541 8.46 19.73 -11.07
N GLU A 542 8.72 18.44 -10.85
CA GLU A 542 9.75 17.66 -11.55
C GLU A 542 9.27 17.07 -12.88
N GLY A 543 7.95 16.95 -13.06
CA GLY A 543 7.32 16.18 -14.13
C GLY A 543 7.21 14.68 -13.80
N TYR A 544 6.61 13.94 -14.72
CA TYR A 544 6.21 12.53 -14.53
C TYR A 544 7.02 11.52 -15.37
N ASP A 545 8.02 11.98 -16.13
CA ASP A 545 8.98 11.09 -16.80
C ASP A 545 10.00 10.56 -15.79
N PHE A 546 9.64 9.42 -15.21
CA PHE A 546 10.40 8.76 -14.14
C PHE A 546 11.85 8.44 -14.55
N ARG A 547 12.07 7.88 -15.75
CA ARG A 547 13.42 7.51 -16.23
C ARG A 547 14.29 8.74 -16.41
N THR A 548 13.79 9.76 -17.12
CA THR A 548 14.50 11.03 -17.33
C THR A 548 14.82 11.70 -15.99
N ASN A 549 13.88 11.68 -15.04
CA ASN A 549 14.08 12.30 -13.72
C ASN A 549 15.15 11.59 -12.89
N LEU A 550 15.22 10.25 -12.93
CA LEU A 550 16.31 9.49 -12.31
C LEU A 550 17.68 9.78 -12.96
N ASP A 551 17.74 10.10 -14.25
CA ASP A 551 19.00 10.37 -14.96
C ASP A 551 19.55 11.79 -14.77
N LYS A 552 18.71 12.75 -14.36
CA LYS A 552 19.11 14.13 -14.02
C LYS A 552 20.24 14.15 -12.97
N LYS A 553 20.27 13.19 -12.04
CA LYS A 553 21.15 13.20 -10.85
C LYS A 553 21.65 11.81 -10.50
N GLY A 554 22.95 11.69 -10.23
CA GLY A 554 23.59 10.44 -9.76
C GLY A 554 23.19 10.11 -8.33
N PHE A 555 24.03 10.48 -7.37
CA PHE A 555 23.73 10.32 -5.95
C PHE A 555 22.63 11.29 -5.46
N TRP A 556 21.63 10.73 -4.79
CA TRP A 556 20.58 11.41 -4.05
C TRP A 556 20.83 11.19 -2.55
N GLU A 557 20.80 12.27 -1.77
CA GLU A 557 20.75 12.16 -0.32
C GLU A 557 19.39 11.60 0.11
N GLY A 558 19.41 10.56 0.93
CA GLY A 558 18.21 9.91 1.45
C GLY A 558 17.50 10.78 2.48
N ASN A 559 16.20 10.53 2.69
CA ASN A 559 15.46 11.25 3.73
C ASN A 559 15.79 10.68 5.11
N ILE A 560 15.75 9.36 5.24
CA ILE A 560 16.21 8.60 6.42
C ILE A 560 17.31 7.58 6.09
N SER A 561 17.58 7.30 4.80
CA SER A 561 18.72 6.46 4.37
C SER A 561 20.00 7.28 4.15
N TYR A 562 21.14 6.60 3.98
CA TYR A 562 22.38 7.27 3.58
C TYR A 562 22.26 7.93 2.20
N GLY A 563 21.58 7.28 1.25
CA GLY A 563 21.29 7.81 -0.06
C GLY A 563 20.94 6.73 -1.09
N LEU A 564 20.73 7.17 -2.33
CA LEU A 564 20.28 6.37 -3.46
C LEU A 564 21.02 6.81 -4.74
N ASP A 565 21.29 5.93 -5.70
CA ASP A 565 21.78 6.31 -7.03
C ASP A 565 21.15 5.42 -8.12
N PHE A 566 20.33 6.03 -8.98
CA PHE A 566 19.59 5.33 -10.04
C PHE A 566 20.03 5.72 -11.46
N LYS A 567 21.11 6.51 -11.60
CA LYS A 567 21.49 7.07 -12.90
C LYS A 567 21.94 5.98 -13.88
N ASN A 568 21.26 5.85 -15.02
CA ASN A 568 21.39 4.76 -15.98
C ASN A 568 21.21 3.37 -15.33
N SER A 569 20.31 3.24 -14.35
CA SER A 569 20.01 1.96 -13.69
C SER A 569 18.53 1.81 -13.30
N SER A 570 18.03 0.58 -13.37
CA SER A 570 16.73 0.16 -12.84
C SER A 570 16.77 -0.21 -11.35
N SER A 571 17.94 -0.19 -10.70
CA SER A 571 18.07 -0.46 -9.25
C SER A 571 18.95 0.58 -8.56
N ASN A 572 18.86 0.67 -7.23
CA ASN A 572 19.69 1.57 -6.45
C ASN A 572 21.15 1.08 -6.42
N ARG A 573 22.08 1.80 -7.06
CA ARG A 573 23.50 1.43 -7.07
C ARG A 573 24.29 1.90 -5.85
N TYR A 574 23.68 2.68 -4.96
CA TYR A 574 24.37 3.20 -3.78
C TYR A 574 24.41 2.17 -2.66
N VAL A 575 25.53 1.45 -2.58
CA VAL A 575 25.84 0.43 -1.58
C VAL A 575 27.04 0.90 -0.75
N PRO A 576 26.84 1.70 0.31
CA PRO A 576 27.91 2.06 1.23
C PRO A 576 28.29 0.85 2.08
N VAL A 577 29.57 0.68 2.39
CA VAL A 577 30.00 -0.18 3.50
C VAL A 577 30.14 0.68 4.74
N LEU A 578 29.47 0.27 5.81
CA LEU A 578 29.41 0.99 7.08
C LEU A 578 30.21 0.29 8.16
N LYS A 579 30.66 1.03 9.17
CA LYS A 579 31.23 0.50 10.42
C LYS A 579 30.69 1.28 11.61
N LEU A 580 30.49 0.60 12.73
CA LEU A 580 30.04 1.22 13.99
C LEU A 580 31.24 1.71 14.79
N GLU A 581 31.43 3.03 14.87
CA GLU A 581 32.52 3.67 15.62
C GLU A 581 31.93 4.72 16.57
N ASN A 582 32.31 4.66 17.85
CA ASN A 582 31.89 5.63 18.89
C ASN A 582 30.37 5.87 18.97
N GLY A 583 29.56 4.82 18.78
CA GLY A 583 28.10 4.91 18.80
C GLY A 583 27.45 5.40 17.50
N LYS A 584 28.22 5.56 16.41
CA LYS A 584 27.73 6.07 15.12
C LYS A 584 28.14 5.16 13.96
N LEU A 585 27.28 5.06 12.96
CA LEU A 585 27.61 4.39 11.70
C LEU A 585 28.34 5.37 10.79
N GLU A 586 29.55 4.99 10.37
CA GLU A 586 30.39 5.73 9.43
C GLU A 586 30.58 4.94 8.14
N ILE A 587 30.62 5.64 7.00
CA ILE A 587 30.98 5.05 5.70
C ILE A 587 32.49 4.85 5.65
N LYS A 588 32.95 3.71 5.14
CA LYS A 588 34.36 3.34 4.99
C LYS A 588 34.72 3.03 3.53
#